data_AF-A0A5P2URK2-F1
#
_entry.id   AF-A0A5P2URK2-F1
#
_cell.length_a   1.000
_cell.length_b   1.000
_cell.length_c   1.000
_cell.angle_alpha   90.00
_cell.angle_beta   90.00
_cell.angle_gamma   90.00
#
_symmetry.space_group_name_H-M   'P 1'
#
loop_
_entity.id
_entity.type
_entity.pdbx_description
1 polymer ?
#
loop_
_entity_poly.entity_id
_entity_poly.type
_entity_poly.pdbx_seq_one_letter_code
_entity_poly.pdbx_strand_id
1 'polypeptide(L)'
;MRTRSGRSARGDAALTGAVFKAVAAGAHMTADAPGAVRTDASAPARADASAEGPVEPWWGGVRAAAALGLSRTEFARAVQLGIVRVGPPAPAGGGARYARAELDRVRAAEGPPEALRERLATVAGAEAAAAVLKVGPSRFTRLARCGHVVPVGYRINRYRAVVWLYLAAELREFAAREPELLRGVAPAADRELMAARGDLRPRTWRGRHVGLLLRRTADPWERAAVLASVLPEDEVREAAPDPAERIVLAALAPPPPYGHPQVPVAAAVAQGLLKALPPEEVRRYRGDLDLALRGARGQSKSTGDRGPT
;
A
#
# COMPACT_ATOMS: atom_id res chain seq x y z
N MET A 1 7.66 42.85 43.42
CA MET A 1 8.76 41.92 43.82
C MET A 1 8.16 40.52 43.98
N ARG A 2 8.63 39.54 43.19
CA ARG A 2 8.48 38.06 43.33
C ARG A 2 7.05 37.46 43.19
N THR A 3 6.70 36.83 42.05
CA THR A 3 6.84 35.39 41.64
C THR A 3 6.04 34.42 42.53
N ARG A 4 5.35 33.36 42.09
CA ARG A 4 5.44 32.48 40.91
C ARG A 4 4.27 31.46 40.95
N SER A 5 3.94 30.88 39.78
CA SER A 5 3.67 29.44 39.52
C SER A 5 2.49 28.74 40.24
N GLY A 6 1.67 27.89 39.62
CA GLY A 6 1.69 27.26 38.31
C GLY A 6 0.50 26.30 38.22
N ARG A 7 -0.13 26.22 37.05
CA ARG A 7 -1.24 25.31 36.76
C ARG A 7 -0.95 24.65 35.42
N SER A 8 -0.63 23.36 35.42
CA SER A 8 -0.67 22.53 34.22
C SER A 8 -0.65 21.03 34.55
N ALA A 9 -1.30 20.29 33.66
CA ALA A 9 -1.25 18.85 33.42
C ALA A 9 -2.06 17.93 34.34
N ARG A 10 -3.22 17.49 33.82
CA ARG A 10 -3.60 16.07 33.71
C ARG A 10 -4.88 15.94 32.89
N GLY A 11 -4.83 15.10 31.86
CA GLY A 11 -5.99 14.67 31.09
C GLY A 11 -5.72 14.71 29.58
N ASP A 12 -5.17 13.62 29.06
CA ASP A 12 -5.66 12.97 27.82
C ASP A 12 -4.58 12.07 27.21
N ALA A 13 -4.68 10.80 27.54
CA ALA A 13 -3.99 9.70 26.87
C ALA A 13 -4.98 8.54 26.77
N ALA A 14 -5.90 8.62 25.81
CA ALA A 14 -6.67 7.49 25.30
C ALA A 14 -7.33 7.91 23.99
N LEU A 15 -7.54 6.96 23.08
CA LEU A 15 -8.28 7.08 21.81
C LEU A 15 -7.49 7.50 20.56
N THR A 16 -6.54 6.67 20.12
CA THR A 16 -6.48 6.32 18.68
C THR A 16 -5.79 4.96 18.50
N GLY A 17 -6.47 3.90 18.90
CA GLY A 17 -6.00 2.52 18.79
C GLY A 17 -7.15 1.58 18.51
N ALA A 18 -7.73 1.66 17.31
CA ALA A 18 -8.63 0.65 16.79
C ALA A 18 -8.81 0.88 15.29
N VAL A 19 -8.15 0.05 14.47
CA VAL A 19 -8.68 -0.66 13.29
C VAL A 19 -7.46 -1.30 12.63
N PHE A 20 -7.12 -2.52 13.08
CA PHE A 20 -6.52 -3.63 12.31
C PHE A 20 -5.97 -4.68 13.31
N LYS A 21 -6.78 -5.68 13.69
CA LYS A 21 -6.27 -6.95 14.28
C LYS A 21 -7.27 -8.10 14.08
N ALA A 22 -6.69 -9.31 14.06
CA ALA A 22 -7.23 -10.67 13.97
C ALA A 22 -7.46 -11.15 12.52
N VAL A 23 -6.88 -12.26 12.07
CA VAL A 23 -6.81 -13.58 12.73
C VAL A 23 -5.48 -14.30 12.50
N ALA A 24 -4.93 -14.87 13.57
CA ALA A 24 -3.96 -15.97 13.56
C ALA A 24 -4.28 -16.91 14.74
N ALA A 25 -4.38 -18.21 14.46
CA ALA A 25 -4.23 -19.39 15.34
C ALA A 25 -4.71 -20.61 14.50
N GLY A 26 -4.09 -21.79 14.44
CA GLY A 26 -3.03 -22.42 15.21
C GLY A 26 -3.42 -23.91 15.35
N ALA A 27 -2.52 -24.86 15.09
CA ALA A 27 -2.59 -26.23 15.60
C ALA A 27 -1.24 -26.94 15.48
N HIS A 28 -0.74 -27.40 16.63
CA HIS A 28 0.41 -28.29 16.82
C HIS A 28 -0.09 -29.71 17.14
N MET A 29 0.82 -30.68 16.92
CA MET A 29 0.96 -31.97 17.62
C MET A 29 0.22 -33.18 17.01
N THR A 30 0.96 -34.21 16.58
CA THR A 30 1.36 -35.38 17.39
C THR A 30 2.40 -36.25 16.65
N ALA A 31 3.31 -36.83 17.42
CA ALA A 31 4.28 -37.84 17.01
C ALA A 31 3.65 -39.24 17.01
N ASP A 32 4.12 -40.13 16.14
CA ASP A 32 4.38 -41.52 16.50
C ASP A 32 5.35 -42.20 15.50
N ALA A 33 6.18 -43.10 16.01
CA ALA A 33 7.05 -44.02 15.28
C ALA A 33 6.82 -45.41 15.90
N PRO A 34 6.95 -46.52 15.14
CA PRO A 34 8.20 -47.29 15.25
C PRO A 34 8.59 -48.16 14.03
N GLY A 35 9.86 -48.60 13.99
CA GLY A 35 10.22 -49.98 13.56
C GLY A 35 11.07 -50.20 12.29
N ALA A 36 12.39 -50.32 12.49
CA ALA A 36 13.35 -51.33 11.95
C ALA A 36 12.87 -52.39 10.91
N VAL A 37 13.62 -52.91 9.92
CA VAL A 37 15.07 -53.02 9.64
C VAL A 37 15.30 -53.68 8.24
N ARG A 38 16.40 -53.28 7.56
CA ARG A 38 17.28 -53.98 6.57
C ARG A 38 16.80 -54.45 5.18
N THR A 39 17.39 -53.81 4.15
CA THR A 39 18.34 -54.32 3.10
C THR A 39 17.73 -55.11 1.94
N ASP A 40 17.78 -54.54 0.73
CA ASP A 40 18.71 -55.06 -0.28
C ASP A 40 19.03 -54.01 -1.36
N ALA A 41 20.22 -54.17 -1.95
CA ALA A 41 20.74 -53.33 -3.02
C ALA A 41 20.08 -53.69 -4.36
N SER A 42 19.59 -52.69 -5.09
CA SER A 42 19.70 -52.65 -6.55
C SER A 42 19.37 -51.26 -7.07
N ALA A 43 20.38 -50.58 -7.62
CA ALA A 43 20.15 -49.42 -8.48
C ALA A 43 19.43 -49.87 -9.75
N PRO A 44 18.52 -49.04 -10.28
CA PRO A 44 18.68 -48.69 -11.69
C PRO A 44 18.55 -47.20 -11.93
N ALA A 45 19.38 -46.77 -12.90
CA ALA A 45 19.17 -45.68 -13.84
C ALA A 45 18.48 -44.40 -13.32
N ARG A 46 19.30 -43.36 -13.19
CA ARG A 46 18.87 -41.95 -13.26
C ARG A 46 17.98 -41.76 -14.49
N ALA A 47 16.67 -41.74 -14.26
CA ALA A 47 15.76 -41.03 -15.12
C ALA A 47 15.84 -39.58 -14.68
N ASP A 48 16.50 -38.75 -15.50
CA ASP A 48 16.36 -37.30 -15.45
C ASP A 48 14.89 -36.96 -15.72
N ALA A 49 14.08 -37.02 -14.68
CA ALA A 49 12.77 -36.41 -14.64
C ALA A 49 12.96 -34.91 -14.42
N SER A 50 13.45 -34.23 -15.44
CA SER A 50 13.17 -32.81 -15.65
C SER A 50 11.67 -32.69 -15.90
N ALA A 51 10.89 -32.75 -14.82
CA ALA A 51 9.54 -32.24 -14.80
C ALA A 51 9.61 -30.71 -14.82
N GLU A 52 10.08 -30.15 -15.93
CA GLU A 52 9.72 -28.79 -16.31
C GLU A 52 8.24 -28.86 -16.68
N GLY A 53 7.39 -28.69 -15.66
CA GLY A 53 5.98 -28.36 -15.89
C GLY A 53 5.90 -27.16 -16.85
N PRO A 54 4.84 -27.09 -17.67
CA PRO A 54 4.75 -26.08 -18.72
C PRO A 54 4.99 -24.69 -18.12
N VAL A 55 6.06 -24.03 -18.56
CA VAL A 55 6.43 -22.68 -18.12
C VAL A 55 5.20 -21.80 -18.33
N GLU A 56 4.57 -21.37 -17.24
CA GLU A 56 3.33 -20.63 -17.33
C GLU A 56 3.54 -19.38 -18.21
N PRO A 57 2.67 -19.14 -19.21
CA PRO A 57 2.86 -18.02 -20.10
C PRO A 57 2.64 -16.73 -19.33
N TRP A 58 3.71 -15.98 -19.12
CA TRP A 58 3.69 -14.63 -18.57
C TRP A 58 3.13 -13.63 -19.57
N TRP A 59 2.12 -12.86 -19.18
CA TRP A 59 1.47 -11.89 -20.06
C TRP A 59 1.94 -10.48 -19.74
N GLY A 60 2.16 -9.67 -20.78
CA GLY A 60 2.35 -8.23 -20.63
C GLY A 60 1.05 -7.53 -20.24
N GLY A 61 1.14 -6.33 -19.66
CA GLY A 61 0.00 -5.61 -19.09
C GLY A 61 -1.18 -5.38 -20.04
N VAL A 62 -0.95 -5.14 -21.33
CA VAL A 62 -2.03 -4.95 -22.32
C VAL A 62 -2.84 -6.23 -22.50
N ARG A 63 -2.16 -7.36 -22.66
CA ARG A 63 -2.80 -8.68 -22.81
C ARG A 63 -3.52 -9.08 -21.52
N ALA A 64 -2.91 -8.81 -20.36
CA ALA A 64 -3.51 -9.08 -19.06
C ALA A 64 -4.79 -8.24 -18.81
N ALA A 65 -4.78 -6.96 -19.19
CA ALA A 65 -5.96 -6.10 -19.11
C ALA A 65 -7.11 -6.62 -20.00
N ALA A 66 -6.79 -6.96 -21.26
CA ALA A 66 -7.76 -7.54 -22.19
C ALA A 66 -8.34 -8.86 -21.67
N ALA A 67 -7.52 -9.69 -21.01
CA ALA A 67 -7.98 -10.92 -20.36
C ALA A 67 -9.09 -10.66 -19.35
N LEU A 68 -8.96 -9.62 -18.53
CA LEU A 68 -9.94 -9.29 -17.50
C LEU A 68 -11.07 -8.39 -18.02
N GLY A 69 -11.10 -8.07 -19.31
CA GLY A 69 -12.04 -7.12 -19.88
C GLY A 69 -11.85 -5.69 -19.37
N LEU A 70 -10.66 -5.34 -18.88
CA LEU A 70 -10.39 -4.03 -18.28
C LEU A 70 -9.70 -3.10 -19.27
N SER A 71 -9.98 -1.81 -19.16
CA SER A 71 -9.12 -0.77 -19.74
C SER A 71 -7.75 -0.78 -19.06
N ARG A 72 -6.76 -0.14 -19.70
CA ARG A 72 -5.41 0.02 -19.11
C ARG A 72 -5.46 0.72 -17.75
N THR A 73 -6.36 1.69 -17.60
CA THR A 73 -6.55 2.48 -16.37
C THR A 73 -7.15 1.63 -15.25
N GLU A 74 -8.20 0.86 -15.55
CA GLU A 74 -8.81 -0.05 -14.58
C GLU A 74 -7.85 -1.15 -14.17
N PHE A 75 -7.13 -1.74 -15.12
CA PHE A 75 -6.14 -2.78 -14.82
C PHE A 75 -5.00 -2.26 -13.93
N ALA A 76 -4.46 -1.08 -14.23
CA ALA A 76 -3.44 -0.46 -13.38
C ALA A 76 -3.96 -0.18 -11.96
N ARG A 77 -5.25 0.19 -11.82
CA ARG A 77 -5.90 0.34 -10.52
C ARG A 77 -6.10 -0.99 -9.81
N ALA A 78 -6.46 -2.06 -10.52
CA ALA A 78 -6.56 -3.40 -9.95
C ALA A 78 -5.22 -3.88 -9.40
N VAL A 79 -4.13 -3.61 -10.13
CA VAL A 79 -2.77 -3.83 -9.66
C VAL A 79 -2.47 -2.94 -8.46
N GLN A 80 -2.79 -1.65 -8.49
CA GLN A 80 -2.57 -0.73 -7.36
C GLN A 80 -3.33 -1.17 -6.10
N LEU A 81 -4.53 -1.72 -6.23
CA LEU A 81 -5.35 -2.21 -5.12
C LEU A 81 -4.94 -3.61 -4.63
N GLY A 82 -4.11 -4.31 -5.39
CA GLY A 82 -3.61 -5.65 -5.03
C GLY A 82 -4.61 -6.74 -5.35
N ILE A 83 -5.63 -6.42 -6.15
CA ILE A 83 -6.56 -7.39 -6.71
C ILE A 83 -5.79 -8.27 -7.71
N VAL A 84 -4.93 -7.66 -8.53
CA VAL A 84 -4.01 -8.37 -9.44
C VAL A 84 -2.59 -8.26 -8.91
N ARG A 85 -1.93 -9.41 -8.71
CA ARG A 85 -0.53 -9.49 -8.31
C ARG A 85 0.39 -9.40 -9.53
N VAL A 86 1.45 -8.61 -9.39
CA VAL A 86 2.52 -8.52 -10.40
C VAL A 86 3.47 -9.68 -10.18
N GLY A 87 3.89 -10.33 -11.26
CA GLY A 87 4.91 -11.36 -11.24
C GLY A 87 6.32 -10.80 -11.05
N PRO A 88 7.34 -11.67 -10.97
CA PRO A 88 8.72 -11.25 -10.95
C PRO A 88 9.04 -10.38 -12.18
N PRO A 89 9.97 -9.41 -12.03
CA PRO A 89 10.40 -8.59 -13.14
C PRO A 89 10.96 -9.46 -14.26
N ALA A 90 10.79 -9.01 -15.50
CA ALA A 90 11.35 -9.70 -16.64
C ALA A 90 12.88 -9.77 -16.55
N PRO A 91 13.51 -10.86 -17.03
CA PRO A 91 14.95 -10.86 -17.28
C PRO A 91 15.29 -9.66 -18.18
N ALA A 92 16.36 -8.94 -17.84
CA ALA A 92 16.82 -7.71 -18.51
C ALA A 92 15.94 -6.46 -18.35
N GLY A 93 15.19 -6.33 -17.24
CA GLY A 93 14.51 -5.06 -16.91
C GLY A 93 13.28 -4.75 -17.75
N GLY A 94 12.69 -5.76 -18.38
CA GLY A 94 11.42 -5.62 -19.10
C GLY A 94 10.23 -5.31 -18.18
N GLY A 95 9.15 -4.78 -18.77
CA GLY A 95 7.97 -4.34 -18.03
C GLY A 95 7.26 -5.44 -17.22
N ALA A 96 6.35 -5.01 -16.35
CA ALA A 96 5.57 -5.87 -15.47
C ALA A 96 4.88 -7.02 -16.22
N ARG A 97 5.00 -8.24 -15.66
CA ARG A 97 4.44 -9.48 -16.19
C ARG A 97 3.41 -10.05 -15.24
N TYR A 98 2.44 -10.77 -15.78
CA TYR A 98 1.31 -11.32 -15.03
C TYR A 98 1.15 -12.80 -15.38
N ALA A 99 1.11 -13.66 -14.36
CA ALA A 99 0.89 -15.09 -14.54
C ALA A 99 -0.54 -15.33 -15.03
N ARG A 100 -0.72 -16.27 -15.96
CA ARG A 100 -2.07 -16.64 -16.42
C ARG A 100 -2.93 -17.16 -15.25
N ALA A 101 -2.37 -17.99 -14.38
CA ALA A 101 -3.06 -18.50 -13.20
C ALA A 101 -3.56 -17.38 -12.26
N GLU A 102 -2.81 -16.27 -12.17
CA GLU A 102 -3.24 -15.10 -11.39
C GLU A 102 -4.46 -14.41 -12.02
N LEU A 103 -4.50 -14.28 -13.34
CA LEU A 103 -5.65 -13.70 -14.04
C LEU A 103 -6.88 -14.59 -13.93
N ASP A 104 -6.70 -15.91 -14.01
CA ASP A 104 -7.75 -16.90 -13.83
C ASP A 104 -8.28 -16.89 -12.38
N ARG A 105 -7.41 -16.77 -11.37
CA ARG A 105 -7.79 -16.56 -9.96
C ARG A 105 -8.67 -15.32 -9.78
N VAL A 106 -8.26 -14.20 -10.38
CA VAL A 106 -9.03 -12.94 -10.30
C VAL A 106 -10.38 -13.12 -10.97
N ARG A 107 -10.43 -13.71 -12.17
CA ARG A 107 -11.71 -13.95 -12.85
C ARG A 107 -12.64 -14.86 -12.05
N ALA A 108 -12.11 -15.91 -11.43
CA ALA A 108 -12.89 -16.81 -10.58
C ALA A 108 -13.41 -16.12 -9.31
N ALA A 109 -12.62 -15.25 -8.69
CA ALA A 109 -13.00 -14.56 -7.46
C ALA A 109 -13.96 -13.38 -7.68
N GLU A 110 -13.76 -12.63 -8.76
CA GLU A 110 -14.53 -11.40 -9.05
C GLU A 110 -15.79 -11.66 -9.87
N GLY A 111 -15.85 -12.81 -10.55
CA GLY A 111 -16.94 -13.14 -11.46
C GLY A 111 -16.89 -12.33 -12.76
N PRO A 112 -18.03 -11.84 -13.27
CA PRO A 112 -18.09 -11.16 -14.56
C PRO A 112 -17.26 -9.86 -14.55
N PRO A 113 -16.66 -9.47 -15.69
CA PRO A 113 -15.86 -8.24 -15.79
C PRO A 113 -16.56 -6.98 -15.27
N GLU A 114 -17.88 -6.90 -15.39
CA GLU A 114 -18.71 -5.79 -14.93
C GLU A 114 -18.64 -5.61 -13.41
N ALA A 115 -18.65 -6.70 -12.64
CA ALA A 115 -18.52 -6.65 -11.19
C ALA A 115 -17.12 -6.13 -10.78
N LEU A 116 -16.08 -6.60 -11.48
CA LEU A 116 -14.72 -6.09 -11.27
C LEU A 116 -14.60 -4.61 -11.64
N ARG A 117 -15.19 -4.17 -12.75
CA ARG A 117 -15.23 -2.74 -13.13
C ARG A 117 -15.97 -1.91 -12.10
N GLU A 118 -17.07 -2.39 -11.53
CA GLU A 118 -17.79 -1.68 -10.47
C GLU A 118 -16.92 -1.51 -9.22
N ARG A 119 -16.21 -2.56 -8.79
CA ARG A 119 -15.27 -2.47 -7.67
C ARG A 119 -14.12 -1.51 -7.92
N LEU A 120 -13.69 -1.38 -9.18
CA LEU A 120 -12.62 -0.48 -9.60
C LEU A 120 -13.12 0.93 -9.92
N ALA A 121 -14.43 1.15 -9.98
CA ALA A 121 -15.00 2.42 -10.43
C ALA A 121 -14.59 3.55 -9.48
N THR A 122 -14.06 4.63 -10.06
CA THR A 122 -13.65 5.80 -9.29
C THR A 122 -14.41 7.04 -9.71
N VAL A 123 -14.78 7.85 -8.73
CA VAL A 123 -15.30 9.20 -8.92
C VAL A 123 -14.23 10.22 -8.58
N ALA A 124 -14.18 11.31 -9.36
CA ALA A 124 -13.14 12.33 -9.24
C ALA A 124 -13.71 13.63 -8.66
N GLY A 125 -13.05 14.12 -7.61
CA GLY A 125 -13.41 15.40 -6.98
C GLY A 125 -14.66 15.33 -6.10
N ALA A 126 -15.00 16.47 -5.50
CA ALA A 126 -16.03 16.54 -4.47
C ALA A 126 -17.45 16.38 -5.02
N GLU A 127 -17.75 16.93 -6.20
CA GLU A 127 -19.09 16.90 -6.78
C GLU A 127 -19.56 15.46 -7.08
N ALA A 128 -18.76 14.73 -7.86
CA ALA A 128 -19.09 13.36 -8.25
C ALA A 128 -19.15 12.42 -7.03
N ALA A 129 -18.24 12.60 -6.07
CA ALA A 129 -18.23 11.78 -4.86
C ALA A 129 -19.40 12.11 -3.91
N ALA A 130 -19.79 13.39 -3.82
CA ALA A 130 -20.95 13.80 -3.03
C ALA A 130 -22.27 13.25 -3.61
N ALA A 131 -22.37 13.14 -4.95
CA ALA A 131 -23.52 12.53 -5.60
C ALA A 131 -23.69 11.04 -5.22
N VAL A 132 -22.59 10.28 -5.11
CA VAL A 132 -22.64 8.87 -4.65
C VAL A 132 -23.19 8.77 -3.23
N LEU A 133 -22.78 9.67 -2.34
CA LEU A 133 -23.23 9.73 -0.95
C LEU A 133 -24.60 10.42 -0.75
N LYS A 134 -25.16 11.02 -1.81
CA LYS A 134 -26.37 11.86 -1.74
C LYS A 134 -26.26 13.00 -0.71
N VAL A 135 -25.11 13.68 -0.70
CA VAL A 135 -24.84 14.87 0.14
C VAL A 135 -24.40 16.06 -0.70
N GLY A 136 -24.33 17.25 -0.09
CA GLY A 136 -23.73 18.42 -0.74
C GLY A 136 -22.19 18.36 -0.83
N PRO A 137 -21.55 18.96 -1.86
CA PRO A 137 -20.09 18.92 -2.06
C PRO A 137 -19.26 19.41 -0.87
N SER A 138 -19.74 20.43 -0.16
CA SER A 138 -19.07 20.97 1.04
C SER A 138 -19.04 19.95 2.19
N ARG A 139 -20.10 19.14 2.34
CA ARG A 139 -20.15 18.09 3.35
C ARG A 139 -19.21 16.94 2.99
N PHE A 140 -19.23 16.50 1.73
CA PHE A 140 -18.27 15.51 1.25
C PHE A 140 -16.82 15.97 1.48
N THR A 141 -16.52 17.23 1.13
CA THR A 141 -15.17 17.78 1.30
C THR A 141 -14.72 17.74 2.76
N ARG A 142 -15.60 18.07 3.70
CA ARG A 142 -15.33 17.94 5.14
C ARG A 142 -15.06 16.49 5.52
N LEU A 143 -15.92 15.55 5.14
CA LEU A 143 -15.73 14.12 5.43
C LEU A 143 -14.37 13.61 4.94
N ALA A 144 -14.00 13.96 3.70
CA ALA A 144 -12.74 13.56 3.11
C ALA A 144 -11.53 14.22 3.81
N ARG A 145 -11.60 15.52 4.11
CA ARG A 145 -10.53 16.23 4.83
C ARG A 145 -10.35 15.73 6.26
N CYS A 146 -11.42 15.24 6.90
CA CYS A 146 -11.35 14.60 8.21
C CYS A 146 -10.94 13.11 8.15
N GLY A 147 -10.71 12.55 6.96
CA GLY A 147 -10.19 11.19 6.81
C GLY A 147 -11.24 10.08 6.93
N HIS A 148 -12.54 10.40 6.96
CA HIS A 148 -13.63 9.41 7.00
C HIS A 148 -13.74 8.60 5.71
N VAL A 149 -13.34 9.21 4.59
CA VAL A 149 -13.20 8.55 3.30
C VAL A 149 -11.79 8.76 2.78
N VAL A 150 -11.15 7.67 2.32
CA VAL A 150 -9.74 7.68 1.93
C VAL A 150 -9.63 7.67 0.41
N PRO A 151 -8.93 8.64 -0.21
CA PRO A 151 -8.68 8.61 -1.64
C PRO A 151 -7.89 7.35 -2.05
N VAL A 152 -8.20 6.80 -3.23
CA VAL A 152 -7.42 5.73 -3.85
C VAL A 152 -6.29 6.28 -4.72
N GLY A 153 -6.43 7.51 -5.21
CA GLY A 153 -5.45 8.15 -6.08
C GLY A 153 -5.76 9.63 -6.28
N TYR A 154 -5.03 10.25 -7.20
CA TYR A 154 -5.22 11.64 -7.56
C TYR A 154 -4.89 11.88 -9.03
N ARG A 155 -5.34 13.03 -9.53
CA ARG A 155 -4.84 13.65 -10.75
C ARG A 155 -4.51 15.11 -10.47
N ILE A 156 -3.50 15.65 -11.13
CA ILE A 156 -3.20 17.08 -11.10
C ILE A 156 -3.86 17.72 -12.32
N ASN A 157 -4.75 18.69 -12.08
CA ASN A 157 -5.43 19.36 -13.19
C ASN A 157 -4.51 20.42 -13.85
N ARG A 158 -4.98 21.03 -14.95
CA ARG A 158 -4.25 22.11 -15.66
C ARG A 158 -3.91 23.32 -14.78
N TYR A 159 -4.67 23.51 -13.69
CA TYR A 159 -4.48 24.56 -12.70
C TYR A 159 -3.60 24.12 -11.51
N ARG A 160 -2.92 22.97 -11.62
CA ARG A 160 -2.05 22.40 -10.59
C ARG A 160 -2.76 22.01 -9.29
N ALA A 161 -4.09 21.99 -9.29
CA ALA A 161 -4.87 21.53 -8.14
C ALA A 161 -4.97 20.00 -8.13
N VAL A 162 -4.88 19.43 -6.93
CA VAL A 162 -5.05 18.01 -6.69
C VAL A 162 -6.53 17.66 -6.75
N VAL A 163 -6.91 16.80 -7.70
CA VAL A 163 -8.23 16.20 -7.76
C VAL A 163 -8.13 14.76 -7.28
N TRP A 164 -8.68 14.51 -6.09
CA TRP A 164 -8.72 13.20 -5.46
C TRP A 164 -9.69 12.25 -6.18
N LEU A 165 -9.31 10.98 -6.24
CA LEU A 165 -10.12 9.88 -6.76
C LEU A 165 -10.56 9.00 -5.59
N TYR A 166 -11.83 8.64 -5.56
CA TYR A 166 -12.42 7.76 -4.54
C TYR A 166 -13.08 6.57 -5.21
N LEU A 167 -13.00 5.39 -4.60
CA LEU A 167 -13.74 4.22 -5.08
C LEU A 167 -15.23 4.40 -4.80
N ALA A 168 -16.07 4.26 -5.82
CA ALA A 168 -17.51 4.42 -5.66
C ALA A 168 -18.08 3.38 -4.68
N ALA A 169 -17.56 2.14 -4.72
CA ALA A 169 -17.93 1.08 -3.77
C ALA A 169 -17.65 1.48 -2.32
N GLU A 170 -16.44 1.93 -2.00
CA GLU A 170 -16.06 2.35 -0.63
C GLU A 170 -16.90 3.53 -0.13
N LEU A 171 -17.31 4.44 -1.01
CA LEU A 171 -18.24 5.52 -0.65
C LEU A 171 -19.62 4.98 -0.27
N ARG A 172 -20.16 4.02 -1.03
CA ARG A 172 -21.47 3.39 -0.69
C ARG A 172 -21.39 2.58 0.59
N GLU A 173 -20.30 1.83 0.79
CA GLU A 173 -20.04 1.11 2.04
C GLU A 173 -19.95 2.05 3.24
N PHE A 174 -19.24 3.17 3.09
CA PHE A 174 -19.19 4.22 4.11
C PHE A 174 -20.58 4.77 4.41
N ALA A 175 -21.39 5.04 3.38
CA ALA A 175 -22.75 5.54 3.57
C ALA A 175 -23.66 4.57 4.34
N ALA A 176 -23.47 3.26 4.12
CA ALA A 176 -24.20 2.22 4.82
C ALA A 176 -23.73 2.07 6.28
N ARG A 177 -22.42 2.23 6.52
CA ARG A 177 -21.81 2.02 7.83
C ARG A 177 -21.96 3.21 8.78
N GLU A 178 -21.85 4.44 8.28
CA GLU A 178 -21.83 5.68 9.07
C GLU A 178 -22.89 6.70 8.57
N PRO A 179 -24.18 6.34 8.52
CA PRO A 179 -25.23 7.21 7.97
C PRO A 179 -25.41 8.52 8.76
N GLU A 180 -25.10 8.52 10.05
CA GLU A 180 -25.14 9.70 10.92
C GLU A 180 -24.10 10.76 10.54
N LEU A 181 -22.94 10.38 9.99
CA LEU A 181 -21.95 11.34 9.49
C LEU A 181 -22.39 12.02 8.18
N LEU A 182 -23.35 11.43 7.45
CA LEU A 182 -23.90 12.03 6.23
C LEU A 182 -24.91 13.14 6.52
N ARG A 183 -25.44 13.19 7.74
CA ARG A 183 -26.47 14.15 8.17
C ARG A 183 -26.05 14.81 9.49
N GLY A 184 -26.86 15.73 10.00
CA GLY A 184 -26.62 16.31 11.33
C GLY A 184 -25.32 17.11 11.49
N VAL A 185 -24.88 17.17 12.76
CA VAL A 185 -23.77 17.99 13.24
C VAL A 185 -22.47 17.19 13.16
N ALA A 186 -21.40 17.83 12.69
CA ALA A 186 -20.08 17.19 12.65
C ALA A 186 -19.54 16.93 14.08
N PRO A 187 -18.86 15.79 14.30
CA PRO A 187 -18.14 15.52 15.56
C PRO A 187 -17.24 16.69 15.98
N ALA A 188 -17.00 16.84 17.29
CA ALA A 188 -16.17 17.94 17.82
C ALA A 188 -14.76 17.95 17.19
N ALA A 189 -14.10 16.79 17.12
CA ALA A 189 -12.79 16.64 16.49
C ALA A 189 -12.78 17.09 15.02
N ASP A 190 -13.83 16.77 14.25
CA ASP A 190 -13.96 17.22 12.86
C ASP A 190 -14.09 18.74 12.77
N ARG A 191 -14.86 19.35 13.69
CA ARG A 191 -15.04 20.80 13.74
C ARG A 191 -13.73 21.51 14.07
N GLU A 192 -12.99 21.01 15.03
CA GLU A 192 -11.66 21.52 15.42
C GLU A 192 -10.66 21.42 14.26
N LEU A 193 -10.60 20.26 13.60
CA LEU A 193 -9.73 20.06 12.44
C LEU A 193 -10.09 21.01 11.29
N MET A 194 -11.39 21.20 11.02
CA MET A 194 -11.84 22.12 9.98
C MET A 194 -11.55 23.58 10.34
N ALA A 195 -11.70 23.97 11.61
CA ALA A 195 -11.33 25.30 12.11
C ALA A 195 -9.83 25.58 11.94
N ALA A 196 -8.99 24.58 12.17
CA ALA A 196 -7.55 24.63 11.92
C ALA A 196 -7.17 24.53 10.43
N ARG A 197 -8.16 24.46 9.52
CA ARG A 197 -7.97 24.23 8.08
C ARG A 197 -7.15 22.98 7.77
N GLY A 198 -7.22 21.95 8.61
CA GLY A 198 -6.54 20.68 8.41
C GLY A 198 -7.03 19.92 7.17
N ASP A 199 -6.18 19.06 6.61
CA ASP A 199 -6.53 18.16 5.51
C ASP A 199 -5.77 16.83 5.65
N LEU A 200 -6.49 15.78 6.04
CA LEU A 200 -5.94 14.45 6.23
C LEU A 200 -5.91 13.63 4.93
N ARG A 201 -6.43 14.14 3.80
CA ARG A 201 -6.43 13.39 2.53
C ARG A 201 -5.04 12.99 2.06
N PRO A 202 -4.00 13.86 2.07
CA PRO A 202 -2.65 13.45 1.70
C PRO A 202 -2.10 12.34 2.61
N ARG A 203 -2.26 12.49 3.93
CA ARG A 203 -1.77 11.54 4.94
C ARG A 203 -2.47 10.18 4.84
N THR A 204 -3.79 10.17 4.75
CA THR A 204 -4.58 8.93 4.65
C THR A 204 -4.35 8.23 3.33
N TRP A 205 -4.24 8.96 2.22
CA TRP A 205 -3.86 8.41 0.92
C TRP A 205 -2.46 7.78 0.95
N ARG A 206 -1.45 8.46 1.51
CA ARG A 206 -0.10 7.89 1.67
C ARG A 206 -0.12 6.63 2.51
N GLY A 207 -0.83 6.65 3.64
CA GLY A 207 -0.98 5.47 4.50
C GLY A 207 -1.58 4.27 3.75
N ARG A 208 -2.63 4.51 2.94
CA ARG A 208 -3.19 3.49 2.04
C ARG A 208 -2.18 3.00 1.02
N HIS A 209 -1.48 3.92 0.35
CA HIS A 209 -0.49 3.60 -0.69
C HIS A 209 0.66 2.75 -0.13
N VAL A 210 1.27 3.18 0.97
CA VAL A 210 2.33 2.44 1.67
C VAL A 210 1.82 1.10 2.15
N GLY A 211 0.64 1.04 2.77
CA GLY A 211 0.06 -0.23 3.24
C GLY A 211 -0.20 -1.23 2.11
N LEU A 212 -0.60 -0.76 0.93
CA LEU A 212 -0.78 -1.60 -0.26
C LEU A 212 0.55 -2.16 -0.79
N LEU A 213 1.61 -1.35 -0.77
CA LEU A 213 2.96 -1.78 -1.16
C LEU A 213 3.54 -2.79 -0.17
N LEU A 214 3.47 -2.49 1.13
CA LEU A 214 4.01 -3.34 2.20
C LEU A 214 3.33 -4.72 2.31
N ARG A 215 2.11 -4.87 1.80
CA ARG A 215 1.43 -6.18 1.71
C ARG A 215 1.95 -7.07 0.59
N ARG A 216 2.68 -6.50 -0.38
CA ARG A 216 3.22 -7.23 -1.54
C ARG A 216 4.71 -7.51 -1.41
N THR A 217 5.40 -6.78 -0.55
CA THR A 217 6.84 -6.96 -0.33
C THR A 217 7.07 -7.99 0.76
N ALA A 218 7.70 -9.09 0.39
CA ALA A 218 8.18 -10.10 1.33
C ALA A 218 9.64 -9.83 1.75
N ASP A 219 10.43 -9.24 0.84
CA ASP A 219 11.83 -8.94 1.09
C ASP A 219 11.99 -7.77 2.10
N PRO A 220 12.81 -7.94 3.16
CA PRO A 220 13.01 -6.89 4.16
C PRO A 220 13.61 -5.60 3.61
N TRP A 221 14.49 -5.67 2.60
CA TRP A 221 15.09 -4.49 1.98
C TRP A 221 14.07 -3.75 1.12
N GLU A 222 13.21 -4.45 0.37
CA GLU A 222 12.07 -3.85 -0.33
C GLU A 222 11.10 -3.16 0.65
N ARG A 223 10.83 -3.79 1.81
CA ARG A 223 10.02 -3.18 2.87
C ARG A 223 10.63 -1.89 3.39
N ALA A 224 11.94 -1.88 3.65
CA ALA A 224 12.66 -0.68 4.05
C ALA A 224 12.63 0.39 2.94
N ALA A 225 12.79 0.00 1.67
CA ALA A 225 12.75 0.90 0.52
C ALA A 225 11.38 1.58 0.34
N VAL A 226 10.28 0.84 0.53
CA VAL A 226 8.92 1.42 0.54
C VAL A 226 8.80 2.51 1.60
N LEU A 227 9.28 2.26 2.83
CA LEU A 227 9.20 3.23 3.92
C LEU A 227 10.12 4.44 3.69
N ALA A 228 11.34 4.23 3.21
CA ALA A 228 12.26 5.29 2.84
C ALA A 228 11.70 6.18 1.70
N SER A 229 10.96 5.60 0.75
CA SER A 229 10.42 6.33 -0.40
C SER A 229 9.49 7.48 -0.04
N VAL A 230 8.82 7.43 1.13
CA VAL A 230 7.90 8.47 1.60
C VAL A 230 8.55 9.45 2.59
N LEU A 231 9.77 9.21 3.04
CA LEU A 231 10.46 10.10 3.97
C LEU A 231 11.23 11.22 3.23
N PRO A 232 11.42 12.39 3.88
CA PRO A 232 12.41 13.37 3.48
C PRO A 232 13.82 12.75 3.38
N GLU A 233 14.67 13.30 2.52
CA GLU A 233 15.98 12.68 2.23
C GLU A 233 16.93 12.71 3.43
N ASP A 234 16.90 13.80 4.21
CA ASP A 234 17.62 13.96 5.47
C ASP A 234 17.26 12.87 6.49
N GLU A 235 15.97 12.57 6.65
CA GLU A 235 15.48 11.49 7.52
C GLU A 235 15.99 10.11 7.07
N VAL A 236 16.12 9.89 5.76
CA VAL A 236 16.67 8.64 5.18
C VAL A 236 18.19 8.56 5.33
N ARG A 237 18.91 9.69 5.32
CA ARG A 237 20.35 9.70 5.59
C ARG A 237 20.65 9.43 7.06
N GLU A 238 19.82 9.91 7.97
CA GLU A 238 19.92 9.64 9.41
C GLU A 238 19.55 8.18 9.73
N ALA A 239 18.36 7.73 9.30
CA ALA A 239 18.18 6.48 8.56
C ALA A 239 19.28 5.42 8.52
N ALA A 240 19.94 5.50 7.38
CA ALA A 240 20.93 4.59 6.87
C ALA A 240 22.19 5.43 6.63
N PRO A 241 23.06 5.57 7.64
CA PRO A 241 24.28 6.36 7.50
C PRO A 241 25.23 5.79 6.44
N ASP A 242 25.17 4.47 6.19
CA ASP A 242 25.93 3.79 5.14
C ASP A 242 25.41 4.17 3.73
N PRO A 243 26.25 4.77 2.87
CA PRO A 243 25.89 5.04 1.48
C PRO A 243 25.47 3.81 0.68
N ALA A 244 26.03 2.63 0.95
CA ALA A 244 25.70 1.41 0.22
C ALA A 244 24.24 0.98 0.48
N GLU A 245 23.79 1.06 1.74
CA GLU A 245 22.40 0.80 2.09
C GLU A 245 21.46 1.79 1.38
N ARG A 246 21.83 3.07 1.29
CA ARG A 246 21.01 4.06 0.58
C ARG A 246 20.91 3.79 -0.92
N ILE A 247 21.96 3.26 -1.54
CA ILE A 247 21.92 2.82 -2.95
C ILE A 247 20.93 1.66 -3.11
N VAL A 248 20.96 0.68 -2.20
CA VAL A 248 20.00 -0.43 -2.20
C VAL A 248 18.56 0.06 -2.02
N LEU A 249 18.32 0.95 -1.05
CA LEU A 249 17.00 1.54 -0.82
C LEU A 249 16.49 2.31 -2.04
N ALA A 250 17.36 3.05 -2.73
CA ALA A 250 17.00 3.77 -3.95
C ALA A 250 16.70 2.82 -5.13
N ALA A 251 17.49 1.76 -5.28
CA ALA A 251 17.28 0.76 -6.34
C ALA A 251 15.99 -0.05 -6.16
N LEU A 252 15.61 -0.32 -4.91
CA LEU A 252 14.39 -1.05 -4.55
C LEU A 252 13.17 -0.13 -4.32
N ALA A 253 13.31 1.17 -4.53
CA ALA A 253 12.21 2.11 -4.33
C ALA A 253 11.02 1.74 -5.22
N PRO A 254 9.79 1.74 -4.67
CA PRO A 254 8.60 1.41 -5.45
C PRO A 254 8.43 2.40 -6.60
N PRO A 255 7.90 1.95 -7.75
CA PRO A 255 7.59 2.87 -8.84
C PRO A 255 6.51 3.88 -8.38
N PRO A 256 6.46 5.08 -9.02
CA PRO A 256 5.43 6.05 -8.71
C PRO A 256 4.01 5.45 -8.85
N PRO A 257 3.05 5.92 -8.03
CA PRO A 257 1.69 5.42 -8.10
C PRO A 257 1.08 5.62 -9.49
N TYR A 258 0.09 4.79 -9.83
CA TYR A 258 -0.64 4.97 -11.07
C TYR A 258 -1.23 6.38 -11.19
N GLY A 259 -1.12 6.98 -12.39
CA GLY A 259 -1.57 8.34 -12.65
C GLY A 259 -0.60 9.43 -12.17
N HIS A 260 0.60 9.06 -11.68
CA HIS A 260 1.62 10.03 -11.32
C HIS A 260 2.03 10.86 -12.55
N PRO A 261 1.88 12.20 -12.50
CA PRO A 261 2.15 13.05 -13.65
C PRO A 261 3.65 13.08 -13.97
N GLN A 262 3.96 13.07 -15.27
CA GLN A 262 5.34 13.15 -15.77
C GLN A 262 5.75 14.58 -16.14
N VAL A 263 4.77 15.46 -16.37
CA VAL A 263 5.04 16.88 -16.67
C VAL A 263 5.67 17.53 -15.43
N PRO A 264 6.86 18.15 -15.53
CA PRO A 264 7.67 18.56 -14.37
C PRO A 264 6.89 19.34 -13.30
N VAL A 265 6.06 20.29 -13.75
CA VAL A 265 5.29 21.15 -12.84
C VAL A 265 4.22 20.37 -12.07
N ALA A 266 3.55 19.42 -12.72
CA ALA A 266 2.58 18.56 -12.06
C ALA A 266 3.27 17.47 -11.21
N ALA A 267 4.43 16.98 -11.66
CA ALA A 267 5.28 16.05 -10.92
C ALA A 267 5.72 16.64 -9.58
N ALA A 268 6.12 17.92 -9.53
CA ALA A 268 6.50 18.59 -8.29
C ALA A 268 5.36 18.60 -7.24
N VAL A 269 4.13 18.91 -7.65
CA VAL A 269 2.96 18.85 -6.75
C VAL A 269 2.73 17.41 -6.27
N ALA A 270 2.82 16.44 -7.18
CA ALA A 270 2.60 15.05 -6.87
C ALA A 270 3.69 14.44 -5.98
N GLN A 271 4.95 14.89 -6.09
CA GLN A 271 6.06 14.52 -5.21
C GLN A 271 5.81 15.00 -3.78
N GLY A 272 5.27 16.21 -3.61
CA GLY A 272 4.84 16.70 -2.29
C GLY A 272 3.74 15.84 -1.64
N LEU A 273 2.90 15.20 -2.46
CA LEU A 273 1.93 14.23 -1.95
C LEU A 273 2.57 12.90 -1.56
N LEU A 274 3.66 12.49 -2.20
CA LEU A 274 4.35 11.24 -1.86
C LEU A 274 5.13 11.34 -0.55
N LYS A 275 5.64 12.53 -0.21
CA LYS A 275 6.45 12.73 0.99
C LYS A 275 5.60 13.01 2.22
N ALA A 276 5.95 12.36 3.33
CA ALA A 276 5.52 12.73 4.67
C ALA A 276 6.28 13.99 5.08
N LEU A 277 5.54 15.04 5.45
CA LEU A 277 6.09 16.33 5.86
C LEU A 277 5.66 16.73 7.27
N PRO A 278 4.41 16.45 7.74
CA PRO A 278 4.05 16.71 9.12
C PRO A 278 4.97 15.94 10.09
N PRO A 279 5.54 16.58 11.12
CA PRO A 279 6.53 15.95 11.99
C PRO A 279 6.03 14.67 12.66
N GLU A 280 4.75 14.59 13.00
CA GLU A 280 4.17 13.38 13.57
C GLU A 280 4.06 12.24 12.55
N GLU A 281 3.86 12.55 11.28
CA GLU A 281 3.84 11.58 10.20
C GLU A 281 5.26 11.08 9.88
N VAL A 282 6.23 12.00 9.84
CA VAL A 282 7.66 11.70 9.65
C VAL A 282 8.16 10.78 10.76
N ARG A 283 7.95 11.13 12.04
CA ARG A 283 8.37 10.29 13.18
C ARG A 283 7.80 8.87 13.11
N ARG A 284 6.54 8.71 12.69
CA ARG A 284 5.92 7.38 12.54
C ARG A 284 6.65 6.56 11.48
N TYR A 285 6.81 7.09 10.26
CA TYR A 285 7.51 6.38 9.19
C TYR A 285 8.98 6.15 9.49
N ARG A 286 9.63 7.08 10.21
CA ARG A 286 11.02 6.95 10.66
C ARG A 286 11.18 5.76 11.61
N GLY A 287 10.27 5.60 12.57
CA GLY A 287 10.26 4.44 13.48
C GLY A 287 9.98 3.12 12.76
N ASP A 288 9.05 3.11 11.79
CA ASP A 288 8.79 1.94 10.95
C ASP A 288 10.02 1.56 10.12
N LEU A 289 10.73 2.56 9.56
CA LEU A 289 11.95 2.35 8.78
C LEU A 289 13.08 1.77 9.64
N ASP A 290 13.29 2.28 10.86
CA ASP A 290 14.29 1.72 11.79
C ASP A 290 14.03 0.25 12.12
N LEU A 291 12.76 -0.12 12.28
CA LEU A 291 12.39 -1.52 12.50
C LEU A 291 12.68 -2.37 11.26
N ALA A 292 12.31 -1.88 10.07
CA ALA A 292 12.56 -2.58 8.81
C ALA A 292 14.06 -2.76 8.52
N LEU A 293 14.88 -1.73 8.70
CA LEU A 293 16.33 -1.78 8.50
C LEU A 293 17.00 -2.75 9.48
N ARG A 294 16.58 -2.78 10.75
CA ARG A 294 17.08 -3.76 11.72
C ARG A 294 16.79 -5.20 11.27
N GLY A 295 15.57 -5.45 10.76
CA GLY A 295 15.21 -6.75 10.20
C GLY A 295 16.05 -7.12 8.97
N ALA A 296 16.22 -6.19 8.03
CA ALA A 296 16.98 -6.41 6.80
C ALA A 296 18.47 -6.71 7.07
N ARG A 297 19.10 -5.89 7.91
CA ARG A 297 20.50 -6.09 8.35
C ARG A 297 20.68 -7.42 9.11
N GLY A 298 19.67 -7.83 9.88
CA GLY A 298 19.67 -9.11 10.60
C GLY A 298 19.68 -10.33 9.66
N GLN A 299 18.91 -10.29 8.58
CA GLN A 299 18.90 -11.37 7.59
C GLN A 299 20.20 -11.44 6.79
N SER A 300 20.76 -10.30 6.37
CA SER A 300 22.06 -10.26 5.69
C SER A 300 23.19 -10.88 6.52
N LYS A 301 23.15 -10.73 7.86
CA LYS A 301 24.13 -11.36 8.76
C LYS A 301 23.91 -12.86 8.97
N SER A 302 22.68 -13.33 8.83
CA SER A 302 22.34 -14.76 8.94
C SER A 302 22.69 -15.55 7.67
N THR A 303 22.70 -14.91 6.50
CA THR A 303 23.09 -15.52 5.22
C THR A 303 24.61 -15.49 5.00
N GLY A 304 25.40 -15.44 6.08
CA GLY A 304 26.86 -15.40 6.01
C GLY A 304 27.46 -16.69 5.43
N ASP A 305 27.48 -16.80 4.09
CA ASP A 305 28.66 -17.19 3.30
C ASP A 305 28.41 -16.93 1.80
N ARG A 306 28.70 -15.69 1.38
CA ARG A 306 29.20 -15.28 0.05
C ARG A 306 29.15 -13.74 -0.02
N GLY A 307 30.17 -13.11 0.55
CA GLY A 307 30.50 -11.74 0.18
C GLY A 307 30.93 -11.70 -1.30
N PRO A 308 30.71 -10.59 -2.02
CA PRO A 308 31.14 -10.48 -3.41
C PRO A 308 32.66 -10.30 -3.46
N THR A 309 33.36 -11.26 -4.05
CA THR A 309 34.63 -11.02 -4.77
C THR A 309 34.34 -10.47 -6.14
#